data_AF-A0A094KW71-F1
#
_entry.id   AF-A0A094KW71-F1
#
_cell.length_a   1.000
_cell.length_b   1.000
_cell.length_c   1.000
_cell.angle_alpha   90.00
_cell.angle_beta   90.00
_cell.angle_gamma   90.00
#
_symmetry.space_group_name_H-M   'P 1'
#
loop_
_entity.id
_entity.type
_entity.pdbx_description
1 polymer ?
#
loop_
_entity_poly.entity_id
_entity_poly.type
_entity_poly.pdbx_seq_one_letter_code
_entity_poly.pdbx_strand_id
1 'polypeptide(L)'
;MESVALYSFQATEKDELPFQKGDTLKVRGTGGSPGMAGGVGWGGDVTLGCPRVSRGAGAAEPSAPHRWYVGRISRQLAEEQLLKRKHLGAFLIRDSESAPGEFSISVNYGQHVQHFKVLRERNGKYYLWEEKFNSLNELVDFYRTTTIAKKQQIFLRDEDQTQEVPS
;
A
#
# COMPACT_ATOMS: atom_id res chain seq x y z
N MET A 1 0.90 5.82 -28.97
CA MET A 1 0.62 6.12 -27.55
C MET A 1 1.37 5.10 -26.72
N GLU A 2 2.14 5.50 -25.70
CA GLU A 2 2.83 4.57 -24.79
C GLU A 2 2.06 4.55 -23.46
N SER A 3 1.88 3.38 -22.87
CA SER A 3 1.07 3.19 -21.68
C SER A 3 1.72 2.16 -20.77
N VAL A 4 1.79 2.45 -19.47
CA VAL A 4 2.41 1.57 -18.49
C VAL A 4 1.36 0.62 -17.93
N ALA A 5 1.65 -0.68 -17.94
CA ALA A 5 0.80 -1.70 -17.36
C ALA A 5 0.76 -1.58 -15.83
N LEU A 6 -0.41 -1.29 -15.26
CA LEU A 6 -0.59 -1.20 -13.81
C LEU A 6 -0.75 -2.57 -13.13
N TYR A 7 -0.96 -3.62 -13.92
CA TYR A 7 -1.19 -4.98 -13.48
C TYR A 7 -0.47 -5.95 -14.41
N SER A 8 -0.13 -7.13 -13.91
CA SER A 8 0.40 -8.22 -14.72
C SER A 8 -0.74 -8.99 -15.37
N PHE A 9 -0.64 -9.24 -16.66
CA PHE A 9 -1.59 -10.03 -17.44
C PHE A 9 -0.88 -11.22 -18.09
N GLN A 10 -1.46 -12.40 -17.99
CA GLN A 10 -0.98 -13.61 -18.62
C GLN A 10 -1.91 -13.93 -19.79
N ALA A 11 -1.37 -13.88 -21.00
CA ALA A 11 -2.08 -14.19 -22.22
C ALA A 11 -2.54 -15.66 -22.22
N THR A 12 -3.82 -15.88 -22.49
CA THR A 12 -4.40 -17.22 -22.65
C THR A 12 -4.55 -17.61 -24.11
N GLU A 13 -4.50 -16.63 -25.02
CA GLU A 13 -4.59 -16.83 -26.46
C GLU A 13 -3.33 -16.36 -27.18
N LYS A 14 -3.08 -16.95 -28.35
CA LYS A 14 -1.89 -16.71 -29.19
C LYS A 14 -1.83 -15.33 -29.85
N ASP A 15 -2.92 -14.56 -29.79
CA ASP A 15 -3.00 -13.18 -30.29
C ASP A 15 -2.80 -12.14 -29.17
N GLU A 16 -2.70 -12.58 -27.92
CA GLU A 16 -2.56 -11.70 -26.76
C GLU A 16 -1.10 -11.58 -26.31
N LEU A 17 -0.69 -10.37 -25.94
CA LEU A 17 0.65 -10.11 -25.40
C LEU A 17 0.62 -10.20 -23.87
N PRO A 18 1.31 -11.18 -23.24
CA PRO A 18 1.46 -11.20 -21.79
C PRO A 18 2.39 -10.05 -21.37
N PHE A 19 2.04 -9.36 -20.29
CA PHE A 19 2.83 -8.25 -19.77
C PHE A 19 2.84 -8.25 -18.24
N GLN A 20 3.90 -7.70 -17.64
CA GLN A 20 4.01 -7.60 -16.20
C GLN A 20 3.67 -6.19 -15.73
N LYS A 21 3.25 -6.08 -14.46
CA LYS A 21 3.03 -4.78 -13.83
C LYS A 21 4.32 -3.96 -13.90
N GLY A 22 4.27 -2.80 -14.55
CA GLY A 22 5.40 -1.91 -14.80
C GLY A 22 5.93 -1.95 -16.23
N ASP A 23 5.47 -2.87 -17.07
CA ASP A 23 5.88 -2.94 -18.47
C ASP A 23 5.29 -1.77 -19.28
N THR A 24 6.08 -1.17 -20.17
CA THR A 24 5.64 -0.02 -20.99
C THR A 24 5.18 -0.52 -22.35
N LEU A 25 3.87 -0.65 -22.50
CA LEU A 25 3.21 -1.12 -23.70
C LEU A 25 3.07 0.02 -24.69
N LYS A 26 3.61 -0.17 -25.89
CA LYS A 26 3.41 0.75 -27.00
C LYS A 26 2.16 0.35 -27.76
N VAL A 27 1.08 1.11 -27.56
CA VAL A 27 -0.15 0.93 -28.34
C VAL A 27 0.15 1.40 -29.77
N ARG A 28 0.42 0.43 -30.64
CA ARG A 28 0.42 0.62 -32.09
C ARG A 28 -1.05 0.85 -32.47
N GLY A 29 -1.42 2.12 -32.66
CA GLY A 29 -2.78 2.50 -33.03
C GLY A 29 -3.25 1.67 -34.22
N THR A 30 -4.50 1.23 -34.17
CA THR A 30 -5.19 0.49 -35.23
C THR A 30 -5.49 1.42 -36.43
N GLY A 31 -4.43 1.92 -37.05
CA GLY A 31 -4.48 2.48 -38.39
C GLY A 31 -4.47 1.32 -39.37
N GLY A 32 -5.64 0.96 -39.89
CA GLY A 32 -5.77 0.00 -40.98
C GLY A 32 -4.96 0.47 -42.19
N SER A 33 -3.99 -0.35 -42.60
CA SER A 33 -3.41 -0.38 -43.94
C SER A 33 -2.76 -1.75 -44.11
N PRO A 34 -3.33 -2.66 -44.92
CA PRO A 34 -2.75 -3.96 -45.19
C PRO A 34 -1.60 -3.82 -46.19
N GLY A 35 -0.44 -4.36 -45.83
CA GLY A 35 0.69 -4.49 -46.75
C GLY A 35 1.93 -3.79 -46.24
N MET A 36 2.81 -4.55 -45.58
CA MET A 36 4.16 -4.74 -46.11
C MET A 36 4.84 -5.88 -45.35
N ALA A 37 5.20 -6.89 -46.12
CA ALA A 37 6.11 -7.96 -45.76
C ALA A 37 7.50 -7.38 -45.47
N GLY A 38 8.21 -8.01 -44.54
CA GLY A 38 9.60 -7.72 -44.24
C GLY A 38 10.10 -8.60 -43.11
N GLY A 39 10.44 -9.85 -43.43
CA GLY A 39 11.06 -10.78 -42.50
C GLY A 39 12.54 -10.45 -42.28
N VAL A 40 12.98 -10.67 -41.04
CA VAL A 40 14.38 -10.80 -40.56
C VAL A 40 14.26 -10.80 -39.04
N GLY A 41 14.82 -11.68 -38.23
CA GLY A 41 15.79 -12.76 -38.35
C GLY A 41 16.11 -13.14 -36.89
N TRP A 42 16.27 -14.42 -36.59
CA TRP A 42 16.63 -14.89 -35.25
C TRP A 42 18.07 -14.48 -34.88
N GLY A 43 18.27 -14.16 -33.61
CA GLY A 43 19.57 -14.15 -32.95
C GLY A 43 20.20 -12.75 -32.80
N GLY A 44 20.47 -12.37 -31.54
CA GLY A 44 21.27 -11.20 -31.25
C GLY A 44 21.12 -10.74 -29.79
N ASP A 45 22.06 -11.20 -28.96
CA ASP A 45 22.54 -10.57 -27.73
C ASP A 45 22.11 -9.10 -27.53
N VAL A 46 21.39 -8.80 -26.45
CA VAL A 46 21.29 -7.44 -25.94
C VAL A 46 21.98 -7.40 -24.58
N THR A 47 23.23 -7.01 -24.66
CA THR A 47 24.14 -6.63 -23.58
C THR A 47 23.45 -5.86 -22.46
N LEU A 48 23.81 -6.24 -21.23
CA LEU A 48 23.64 -5.47 -20.00
C LEU A 48 24.15 -4.03 -20.17
N GLY A 49 23.27 -3.13 -20.55
CA GLY A 49 23.49 -1.70 -20.47
C GLY A 49 23.12 -1.23 -19.06
N CYS A 50 24.07 -1.22 -18.14
CA CYS A 50 23.99 -0.38 -16.94
C CYS A 50 24.38 1.05 -17.32
N PRO A 51 23.49 2.06 -17.27
CA PRO A 51 23.92 3.43 -17.20
C PRO A 51 23.99 3.88 -15.73
N ARG A 52 25.22 3.89 -15.22
CA ARG A 52 25.83 5.02 -14.51
C ARG A 52 25.10 5.54 -13.25
N VAL A 53 25.67 5.18 -12.10
CA VAL A 53 25.59 5.97 -10.87
C VAL A 53 25.97 7.42 -11.17
N SER A 54 25.05 8.37 -10.97
CA SER A 54 25.33 9.70 -10.42
C SER A 54 24.05 10.53 -10.27
N ARG A 55 23.87 11.01 -9.04
CA ARG A 55 23.27 12.30 -8.68
C ARG A 55 21.76 12.46 -8.91
N GLY A 56 21.06 12.35 -7.79
CA GLY A 56 20.43 13.53 -7.20
C GLY A 56 19.25 14.10 -7.98
N ALA A 57 18.08 13.54 -7.74
CA ALA A 57 16.85 14.30 -7.70
C ALA A 57 15.95 13.56 -6.72
N GLY A 58 15.50 14.25 -5.68
CA GLY A 58 14.41 13.78 -4.85
C GLY A 58 13.22 13.48 -5.74
N ALA A 59 13.08 12.21 -6.12
CA ALA A 59 11.75 11.67 -6.29
C ALA A 59 11.14 11.85 -4.90
N ALA A 60 10.23 12.81 -4.78
CA ALA A 60 9.21 12.70 -3.76
C ALA A 60 8.68 11.28 -3.90
N GLU A 61 9.14 10.39 -3.03
CA GLU A 61 8.59 9.05 -2.89
C GLU A 61 7.08 9.27 -2.88
N PRO A 62 6.30 8.58 -3.71
CA PRO A 62 4.85 8.73 -3.70
C PRO A 62 4.45 8.51 -2.25
N SER A 63 4.07 9.61 -1.57
CA SER A 63 3.98 9.73 -0.11
C SER A 63 3.68 8.36 0.48
N ALA A 64 4.73 7.69 0.99
CA ALA A 64 4.69 6.25 1.20
C ALA A 64 3.34 5.90 1.83
N PRO A 65 2.52 5.00 1.24
CA PRO A 65 1.20 4.71 1.76
C PRO A 65 1.39 4.43 3.24
N HIS A 66 0.82 5.29 4.08
CA HIS A 66 1.14 5.34 5.49
C HIS A 66 1.19 3.91 6.02
N ARG A 67 2.34 3.47 6.56
CA ARG A 67 2.61 2.03 6.81
C ARG A 67 1.59 1.36 7.74
N TRP A 68 0.85 2.17 8.48
CA TRP A 68 -0.27 1.74 9.33
C TRP A 68 -1.58 1.51 8.55
N TYR A 69 -1.82 2.13 7.39
CA TYR A 69 -3.03 1.91 6.60
C TYR A 69 -2.83 0.75 5.63
N VAL A 70 -3.53 -0.35 5.90
CA VAL A 70 -3.45 -1.62 5.13
C VAL A 70 -4.62 -1.80 4.16
N GLY A 71 -5.57 -0.86 4.13
CA GLY A 71 -6.75 -0.94 3.27
C GLY A 71 -7.76 -2.00 3.73
N ARG A 72 -8.40 -2.68 2.78
CA ARG A 72 -9.46 -3.67 3.05
C ARG A 72 -8.84 -5.02 3.40
N ILE A 73 -8.63 -5.25 4.69
CA ILE A 73 -8.23 -6.55 5.22
C ILE A 73 -9.24 -7.07 6.24
N SER A 74 -9.35 -8.39 6.36
CA SER A 74 -10.21 -9.01 7.35
C SER A 74 -9.68 -8.85 8.75
N ARG A 75 -10.61 -8.85 9.72
CA ARG A 75 -10.28 -8.76 11.14
C ARG A 75 -9.24 -9.81 11.55
N GLN A 76 -9.43 -11.06 11.14
CA GLN A 76 -8.52 -12.17 11.44
C GLN A 76 -7.11 -11.95 10.88
N LEU A 77 -7.01 -11.41 9.66
CA LEU A 77 -5.73 -11.12 9.02
C LEU A 77 -5.00 -9.98 9.76
N ALA A 78 -5.74 -8.95 10.20
CA ALA A 78 -5.21 -7.89 11.04
C ALA A 78 -4.68 -8.42 12.38
N GLU A 79 -5.44 -9.32 13.02
CA GLU A 79 -5.04 -9.98 14.27
C GLU A 79 -3.77 -10.79 14.07
N GLU A 80 -3.70 -11.61 13.02
CA GLU A 80 -2.53 -12.42 12.71
C GLU A 80 -1.28 -11.57 12.46
N GLN A 81 -1.39 -10.50 11.66
CA GLN A 81 -0.27 -9.59 11.41
C GLN A 81 0.22 -8.95 12.71
N LEU A 82 -0.69 -8.42 13.53
CA LEU A 82 -0.34 -7.77 14.78
C LEU A 82 0.20 -8.75 15.83
N LEU A 83 -0.32 -9.97 15.90
CA LEU A 83 0.18 -11.02 16.79
C LEU A 83 1.58 -11.50 16.40
N LYS A 84 1.88 -11.56 15.09
CA LYS A 84 3.24 -11.84 14.58
C LYS A 84 4.22 -10.74 15.01
N ARG A 85 3.76 -9.49 15.00
CA ARG A 85 4.50 -8.31 15.43
C ARG A 85 4.48 -8.26 16.96
N LYS A 86 5.39 -8.96 17.64
CA LYS A 86 5.50 -9.07 19.12
C LYS A 86 5.80 -7.74 19.85
N HIS A 87 5.35 -6.61 19.33
CA HIS A 87 5.53 -5.27 19.86
C HIS A 87 4.20 -4.74 20.42
N LEU A 88 4.20 -4.41 21.71
CA LEU A 88 3.10 -3.71 22.37
C LEU A 88 2.86 -2.35 21.72
N GLY A 89 1.61 -2.04 21.41
CA GLY A 89 1.23 -0.79 20.74
C GLY A 89 1.38 -0.81 19.22
N ALA A 90 1.84 -1.92 18.62
CA ALA A 90 1.79 -2.10 17.18
C ALA A 90 0.34 -1.92 16.70
N PHE A 91 0.12 -1.14 15.65
CA PHE A 91 -1.23 -0.85 15.18
C PHE A 91 -1.32 -0.81 13.67
N LEU A 92 -2.54 -0.99 13.18
CA LEU A 92 -2.89 -0.80 11.79
C LEU A 92 -4.33 -0.28 11.66
N ILE A 93 -4.61 0.41 10.58
CA ILE A 93 -5.94 0.89 10.20
C ILE A 93 -6.39 0.11 8.97
N ARG A 94 -7.57 -0.47 9.09
CA ARG A 94 -8.22 -1.23 8.02
C ARG A 94 -9.58 -0.65 7.68
N ASP A 95 -10.02 -0.88 6.46
CA ASP A 95 -11.38 -0.60 6.04
C ASP A 95 -12.35 -1.59 6.72
N SER A 96 -13.54 -1.11 7.08
CA SER A 96 -14.56 -1.96 7.68
C SER A 96 -15.25 -2.78 6.58
N GLU A 97 -15.05 -4.11 6.57
CA GLU A 97 -15.77 -4.99 5.65
C GLU A 97 -17.29 -4.92 5.81
N SER A 98 -17.78 -4.63 7.02
CA SER A 98 -19.20 -4.63 7.34
C SER A 98 -19.91 -3.32 6.97
N ALA A 99 -19.17 -2.24 6.71
CA ALA A 99 -19.77 -0.93 6.47
C ALA A 99 -18.88 -0.02 5.61
N PRO A 100 -19.36 0.36 4.42
CA PRO A 100 -18.60 1.23 3.53
C PRO A 100 -18.46 2.63 4.16
N GLY A 101 -17.22 3.10 4.30
CA GLY A 101 -16.91 4.42 4.86
C GLY A 101 -16.62 4.44 6.37
N GLU A 102 -16.65 3.28 7.03
CA GLU A 102 -16.14 3.13 8.40
C GLU A 102 -14.73 2.56 8.39
N PHE A 103 -13.87 3.05 9.29
CA PHE A 103 -12.52 2.52 9.47
C PHE A 103 -12.41 1.78 10.79
N SER A 104 -11.45 0.88 10.92
CA SER A 104 -11.17 0.16 12.15
C SER A 104 -9.68 0.18 12.45
N ILE A 105 -9.31 0.62 13.65
CA ILE A 105 -7.94 0.59 14.16
C ILE A 105 -7.77 -0.69 14.94
N SER A 106 -6.84 -1.54 14.52
CA SER A 106 -6.46 -2.75 15.25
C SER A 106 -5.15 -2.47 15.95
N VAL A 107 -5.07 -2.74 17.25
CA VAL A 107 -3.91 -2.44 18.10
C VAL A 107 -3.52 -3.68 18.88
N ASN A 108 -2.23 -3.97 18.93
CA ASN A 108 -1.66 -5.08 19.68
C ASN A 108 -1.51 -4.72 21.17
N TYR A 109 -2.15 -5.51 22.04
CA TYR A 109 -2.08 -5.44 23.49
C TYR A 109 -1.08 -6.46 24.08
N GLY A 110 -0.22 -7.03 23.24
CA GLY A 110 0.81 -8.01 23.60
C GLY A 110 0.27 -9.45 23.64
N GLN A 111 -0.89 -9.67 24.27
CA GLN A 111 -1.52 -11.01 24.33
C GLN A 111 -2.69 -11.17 23.36
N HIS A 112 -3.38 -10.07 23.05
CA HIS A 112 -4.52 -10.04 22.15
C HIS A 112 -4.49 -8.76 21.33
N VAL A 113 -5.33 -8.71 20.31
CA VAL A 113 -5.50 -7.52 19.46
C VAL A 113 -6.86 -6.91 19.74
N GLN A 114 -6.86 -5.62 20.03
CA GLN A 114 -8.08 -4.86 20.24
C GLN A 114 -8.43 -4.11 18.96
N HIS A 115 -9.70 -4.14 18.58
CA HIS A 115 -10.20 -3.37 17.45
C HIS A 115 -11.05 -2.21 17.96
N PHE A 116 -10.77 -1.03 17.43
CA PHE A 116 -11.51 0.20 17.67
C PHE A 116 -12.16 0.66 16.39
N LYS A 117 -13.44 1.01 16.46
CA LYS A 117 -14.18 1.50 15.30
C LYS A 117 -13.97 3.01 15.19
N VAL A 118 -13.47 3.47 14.04
CA VAL A 118 -13.44 4.88 13.70
C VAL A 118 -14.75 5.23 13.02
N LEU A 119 -15.48 6.13 13.63
CA LEU A 119 -16.73 6.67 13.13
C LEU A 119 -16.46 7.98 12.40
N ARG A 120 -17.36 8.32 11.48
CA ARG A 120 -17.31 9.56 10.72
C ARG A 120 -18.60 10.34 10.91
N GLU A 121 -18.49 11.60 11.30
CA GLU A 121 -19.63 12.52 11.40
C GLU A 121 -20.12 12.96 10.01
N ARG A 122 -21.36 13.45 9.94
CA ARG A 122 -21.92 14.06 8.70
C ARG A 122 -21.07 15.22 8.18
N ASN A 123 -20.40 15.94 9.09
CA ASN A 123 -19.49 17.05 8.77
C ASN A 123 -18.13 16.57 8.21
N GLY A 124 -17.93 15.26 8.07
CA GLY A 124 -16.70 14.67 7.52
C GLY A 124 -15.59 14.42 8.53
N LYS A 125 -15.79 14.75 9.81
CA LYS A 125 -14.81 14.54 10.90
C LYS A 125 -14.77 13.09 11.37
N TYR A 126 -13.58 12.60 11.72
CA TYR A 126 -13.34 11.26 12.24
C TYR A 126 -13.25 11.27 13.76
N TYR A 127 -13.82 10.26 14.43
CA TYR A 127 -13.74 10.14 15.89
C TYR A 127 -13.77 8.66 16.30
N LEU A 128 -13.16 8.35 17.44
CA LEU A 128 -13.05 6.98 17.96
C LEU A 128 -13.64 6.86 19.38
N TRP A 129 -13.44 7.89 20.20
CA TRP A 129 -14.06 8.06 21.52
C TRP A 129 -14.86 9.37 21.54
N GLU A 130 -14.49 10.29 22.43
CA GLU A 130 -15.07 11.63 22.54
C GLU A 130 -14.30 12.66 21.70
N GLU A 131 -13.07 12.31 21.29
CA GLU A 131 -12.17 13.17 20.51
C GLU A 131 -12.49 13.12 19.01
N LYS A 132 -12.52 14.31 18.39
CA LYS A 132 -12.86 14.52 16.98
C LYS A 132 -11.67 15.09 16.21
N PHE A 133 -11.41 14.52 15.05
CA PHE A 133 -10.27 14.82 14.20
C PHE A 133 -10.73 15.13 12.77
N ASN A 134 -9.98 15.95 12.03
CA ASN A 134 -10.33 16.27 10.64
C ASN A 134 -9.80 15.20 9.68
N SER A 135 -8.74 14.49 10.07
CA SER A 135 -8.12 13.40 9.30
C SER A 135 -7.73 12.23 10.20
N LEU A 136 -7.67 11.02 9.62
CA LEU A 136 -7.15 9.82 10.30
C LEU A 136 -5.71 10.02 10.78
N ASN A 137 -4.91 10.79 10.05
CA ASN A 137 -3.55 11.16 10.44
C ASN A 137 -3.48 11.87 11.79
N GLU A 138 -4.32 12.89 12.00
CA GLU A 138 -4.38 13.63 13.27
C GLU A 138 -4.83 12.71 14.42
N LEU A 139 -5.82 11.84 14.13
CA LEU A 139 -6.30 10.85 15.09
C LEU A 139 -5.17 9.92 15.53
N VAL A 140 -4.40 9.39 14.58
CA VAL A 140 -3.28 8.51 14.88
C VAL A 140 -2.22 9.25 15.68
N ASP A 141 -1.83 10.46 15.26
CA ASP A 141 -0.79 11.24 15.92
C ASP A 141 -1.14 11.55 17.39
N PHE A 142 -2.41 11.90 17.64
CA PHE A 142 -2.92 12.11 18.99
C PHE A 142 -2.79 10.85 19.86
N TYR A 143 -3.16 9.67 19.33
CA TYR A 143 -3.06 8.41 20.07
C TYR A 143 -1.64 7.79 20.09
N ARG A 144 -0.65 8.41 19.43
CA ARG A 144 0.76 8.09 19.66
C ARG A 144 1.26 8.68 20.98
N THR A 145 0.74 9.84 21.37
CA THR A 145 1.12 10.52 22.62
C THR A 145 0.11 10.26 23.75
N THR A 146 -1.13 9.93 23.40
CA THR A 146 -2.22 9.64 24.33
C THR A 146 -2.59 8.16 24.30
N THR A 147 -2.96 7.58 25.44
CA THR A 147 -3.43 6.19 25.46
C THR A 147 -4.72 6.03 24.66
N ILE A 148 -4.73 5.11 23.69
CA ILE A 148 -5.97 4.75 22.97
C ILE A 148 -6.91 3.89 23.82
N ALA A 149 -6.35 3.26 24.85
CA ALA A 149 -7.00 2.29 25.70
C ALA A 149 -7.45 2.93 27.03
N LYS A 150 -8.73 2.72 27.40
CA LYS A 150 -9.30 3.26 28.65
C LYS A 150 -8.81 2.53 29.92
N LYS A 151 -8.43 1.24 29.79
CA LYS A 151 -8.06 0.37 30.92
C LYS A 151 -6.56 0.18 31.12
N GLN A 152 -5.75 0.45 30.10
CA GLN A 152 -4.31 0.19 30.08
C GLN A 152 -3.61 1.30 29.30
N GLN A 153 -2.37 1.66 29.65
CA GLN A 153 -1.62 2.68 28.91
C GLN A 153 -0.98 2.05 27.66
N ILE A 154 -1.62 2.22 26.50
CA ILE A 154 -1.13 1.73 25.20
C ILE A 154 -1.08 2.88 24.23
N PHE A 155 0.13 3.15 23.73
CA PHE A 155 0.40 4.17 22.73
C PHE A 155 0.52 3.50 21.36
N LEU A 156 0.00 4.17 20.33
CA LEU A 156 0.19 3.72 18.96
C LEU A 156 1.67 3.82 18.58
N ARG A 157 2.25 2.71 18.11
CA ARG A 157 3.63 2.64 17.63
C ARG A 157 3.68 2.08 16.22
N ASP A 158 4.35 2.83 15.35
CA ASP A 158 4.61 2.43 13.98
C ASP A 158 5.67 1.33 13.92
N GLU A 159 5.54 0.45 12.94
CA GLU A 159 6.50 -0.61 12.68
C GLU A 159 7.69 -0.11 11.87
N ASP A 160 8.41 0.86 12.42
CA ASP A 160 9.69 1.26 11.87
C ASP A 160 10.61 1.71 13.00
N GLN A 161 11.33 0.73 13.57
CA GLN A 161 12.74 0.85 13.97
C GLN A 161 13.36 -0.55 13.98
N THR A 162 13.36 -1.23 12.83
CA THR A 162 14.50 -2.09 12.52
C THR A 162 15.36 -1.27 11.59
N GLN A 163 16.35 -0.59 12.18
CA GLN A 163 17.47 -0.05 11.43
C GLN A 163 18.02 -1.19 10.56
N GLU A 164 17.82 -1.10 9.26
CA GLU A 164 18.72 -1.76 8.32
C GLU A 164 20.07 -1.05 8.48
N VAL A 165 20.91 -1.54 9.39
CA VAL A 165 22.31 -1.14 9.47
C VAL A 165 23.00 -1.73 8.23
N PRO A 166 23.46 -0.91 7.28
CA PRO A 166 24.23 -1.43 6.16
C PRO A 166 25.58 -1.91 6.69
N SER A 167 25.92 -3.18 6.47
CA SER A 167 27.29 -3.71 6.63
C SER A 167 28.02 -3.70 5.29
#